data_AF-A0A2Z3NC91-F1
#
_entry.id   AF-A0A2Z3NC91-F1
#
_cell.length_a   1.000
_cell.length_b   1.000
_cell.length_c   1.000
_cell.angle_alpha   90.00
_cell.angle_beta   90.00
_cell.angle_gamma   90.00
#
_symmetry.space_group_name_H-M   'P 1'
#
loop_
_entity.id
_entity.type
_entity.pdbx_description
1 polymer ?
#
loop_
_entity_poly.entity_id
_entity_poly.type
_entity_poly.pdbx_seq_one_letter_code
_entity_poly.pdbx_strand_id
1 'polypeptide(L)' 'MTISMIAAAVVMLAGLIGTLALSGRGDEQYTSATKGNLTRLALIYAGLAIVLAAGIGVYLAL' A
#
# COMPACT_ATOMS: atom_id res chain seq x y z
N MET A 1 43.32 1.83 7.30
CA MET A 1 42.58 1.81 6.01
C MET A 1 42.04 0.42 5.65
N THR A 2 42.82 -0.65 5.78
CA THR A 2 42.39 -1.99 5.35
C THR A 2 41.23 -2.56 6.16
N ILE A 3 41.28 -2.45 7.50
CA ILE A 3 40.23 -2.98 8.39
C ILE A 3 38.89 -2.24 8.21
N SER A 4 38.93 -0.92 8.06
CA SER A 4 37.74 -0.09 7.83
C SER A 4 37.06 -0.39 6.49
N MET A 5 37.84 -0.71 5.45
CA MET A 5 37.28 -1.12 4.15
C MET A 5 36.61 -2.49 4.21
N ILE A 6 37.22 -3.45 4.93
CA ILE A 6 36.64 -4.78 5.13
C ILE A 6 35.32 -4.66 5.92
N ALA A 7 35.30 -3.87 6.99
CA ALA A 7 34.08 -3.62 7.77
C ALA A 7 32.96 -2.98 6.91
N ALA A 8 33.29 -1.99 6.08
CA ALA A 8 32.33 -1.36 5.18
C ALA A 8 31.75 -2.36 4.16
N ALA A 9 32.59 -3.22 3.58
CA ALA A 9 32.15 -4.25 2.65
C ALA A 9 31.19 -5.26 3.31
N VAL A 10 31.45 -5.65 4.56
CA VAL A 10 30.57 -6.56 5.31
C VAL A 10 29.21 -5.92 5.58
N VAL A 11 29.17 -4.64 6.00
CA VAL A 11 27.90 -3.93 6.23
C VAL A 11 27.10 -3.79 4.94
N MET A 12 27.76 -3.47 3.82
CA MET A 12 27.12 -3.35 2.51
C MET A 12 26.52 -4.68 2.05
N LEU A 13 27.26 -5.78 2.21
CA LEU A 13 26.77 -7.12 1.86
C LEU A 13 25.62 -7.57 2.77
N ALA A 14 25.72 -7.34 4.08
CA ALA A 14 24.65 -7.65 5.02
C ALA A 14 23.39 -6.84 4.73
N GLY A 15 23.53 -5.55 4.41
CA GLY A 15 22.45 -4.68 3.97
C GLY A 15 21.78 -5.18 2.70
N LEU A 16 22.56 -5.51 1.66
CA LEU A 16 22.05 -6.05 0.40
C LEU A 16 21.27 -7.35 0.61
N ILE A 17 21.85 -8.30 1.35
CA ILE A 17 21.20 -9.59 1.65
C ILE A 17 19.91 -9.35 2.44
N GLY A 18 19.94 -8.48 3.44
CA GLY A 18 18.77 -8.13 4.24
C GLY A 18 17.65 -7.49 3.42
N THR A 19 17.99 -6.54 2.54
CA THR A 19 17.03 -5.89 1.64
C THR A 19 16.40 -6.90 0.68
N LEU A 20 17.20 -7.76 0.05
CA LEU A 20 16.69 -8.78 -0.87
C LEU A 20 15.79 -9.78 -0.15
N ALA A 21 16.19 -10.25 1.04
CA ALA A 21 15.40 -11.16 1.86
C ALA A 21 14.05 -10.57 2.29
N LEU A 22 14.01 -9.26 2.57
CA LEU A 22 12.77 -8.56 2.94
C LEU A 22 11.88 -8.30 1.71
N SER A 23 12.48 -7.98 0.56
CA SER A 23 11.76 -7.72 -0.69
C SER A 23 11.02 -8.94 -1.25
N GLY A 24 11.57 -10.15 -1.05
CA GLY A 24 10.94 -11.41 -1.50
C GLY A 24 9.72 -11.84 -0.67
N ARG A 25 9.41 -11.15 0.43
CA ARG A 25 8.25 -11.45 1.30
C ARG A 25 7.08 -10.47 1.11
N GLY A 26 7.16 -9.59 0.12
CA GLY A 26 6.25 -8.46 -0.05
C GLY A 26 4.83 -8.82 -0.46
N ASP A 27 4.60 -9.84 -1.28
CA ASP A 27 3.33 -9.90 -2.02
C ASP A 27 2.13 -10.50 -1.29
N GLU A 28 2.32 -11.41 -0.32
CA GLU A 28 1.17 -12.07 0.32
C GLU A 28 0.42 -11.15 1.30
N GLN A 29 1.15 -10.39 2.12
CA GLN A 29 0.56 -9.47 3.10
C GLN A 29 0.13 -8.13 2.46
N TYR A 30 0.90 -7.64 1.48
CA TYR A 30 0.60 -6.37 0.79
C TYR A 30 -0.63 -6.49 -0.11
N THR A 31 -0.83 -7.64 -0.76
CA THR A 31 -2.04 -7.94 -1.53
C THR A 31 -3.30 -7.92 -0.67
N SER A 32 -3.24 -8.53 0.53
CA SER A 32 -4.39 -8.60 1.44
C SER A 32 -4.81 -7.23 1.98
N ALA A 33 -3.84 -6.45 2.50
CA ALA A 33 -4.09 -5.12 3.04
C ALA A 33 -4.59 -4.13 1.96
N THR A 34 -4.03 -4.21 0.75
CA THR A 34 -4.41 -3.34 -0.38
C THR A 34 -5.82 -3.69 -0.88
N LYS A 35 -6.16 -4.97 -0.99
CA LYS A 35 -7.52 -5.41 -1.37
C LYS A 35 -8.57 -4.91 -0.38
N GLY A 36 -8.32 -5.04 0.93
CA GLY A 36 -9.24 -4.54 1.95
C GLY A 36 -9.45 -3.03 1.87
N ASN A 37 -8.38 -2.26 1.61
CA ASN A 37 -8.48 -0.82 1.47
C ASN A 37 -9.21 -0.38 0.21
N LEU A 38 -8.96 -1.02 -0.93
CA LEU A 38 -9.67 -0.75 -2.18
C LEU A 38 -11.16 -1.08 -2.07
N THR A 39 -11.53 -2.20 -1.44
CA THR A 39 -12.94 -2.56 -1.21
C THR A 39 -13.64 -1.52 -0.34
N ARG A 40 -13.03 -1.11 0.77
CA ARG A 40 -13.57 -0.04 1.64
C ARG A 40 -13.76 1.27 0.88
N LEU A 41 -12.77 1.65 0.08
CA LEU A 41 -12.84 2.87 -0.71
C LEU A 41 -13.97 2.79 -1.75
N ALA A 42 -14.09 1.67 -2.46
CA ALA A 42 -15.16 1.44 -3.44
C ALA A 42 -16.55 1.54 -2.80
N LEU A 43 -16.74 0.97 -1.60
CA LEU A 43 -18.01 1.04 -0.87
C LEU A 43 -18.37 2.47 -0.44
N ILE A 44 -17.41 3.27 0.01
CA ILE A 44 -17.63 4.69 0.33
C ILE A 44 -18.10 5.45 -0.91
N TYR A 45 -17.45 5.23 -2.06
CA TYR A 45 -17.84 5.87 -3.32
C TYR A 45 -19.20 5.41 -3.84
N ALA A 46 -19.52 4.13 -3.70
CA ALA A 46 -20.84 3.60 -4.05
C ALA A 46 -21.95 4.24 -3.19
N GLY A 47 -21.74 4.33 -1.87
CA GLY A 47 -22.66 5.01 -0.96
C GLY A 47 -22.82 6.50 -1.29
N LEU A 48 -21.71 7.19 -1.54
CA LEU A 48 -21.72 8.59 -1.95
C LEU A 48 -22.53 8.81 -3.24
N ALA A 49 -22.38 7.93 -4.24
CA ALA A 49 -23.12 8.01 -5.49
C ALA A 49 -24.64 7.92 -5.26
N ILE A 50 -25.10 7.04 -4.36
CA ILE A 50 -26.51 6.91 -3.99
C ILE A 50 -27.02 8.20 -3.33
N VAL A 51 -26.26 8.75 -2.37
CA VAL A 51 -26.64 9.98 -1.67
C VAL A 51 -26.75 11.16 -2.64
N LEU A 52 -25.79 11.30 -3.56
CA LEU A 52 -25.82 12.36 -4.57
C LEU A 52 -26.98 12.19 -5.55
N ALA A 53 -27.26 10.97 -6.01
CA ALA A 53 -28.38 10.69 -6.90
C ALA A 53 -29.73 11.01 -6.23
N ALA A 54 -29.88 10.65 -4.95
CA ALA A 54 -31.06 11.01 -4.17
C ALA A 54 -31.20 12.54 -4.02
N GLY A 55 -30.11 13.25 -3.72
CA GLY A 55 -30.10 14.71 -3.63
C GLY A 55 -30.54 15.39 -4.93
N ILE A 56 -30.04 14.91 -6.08
CA ILE A 56 -30.48 15.38 -7.40
C ILE A 56 -31.98 15.08 -7.61
N GLY A 57 -32.43 13.87 -7.27
CA GLY A 57 -33.85 13.50 -7.39
C GLY A 57 -34.76 14.42 -6.58
N VAL A 58 -34.39 14.72 -5.33
CA VAL A 58 -35.12 15.67 -4.48
C VAL A 58 -35.11 17.08 -5.07
N TYR A 59 -33.95 17.56 -5.53
CA TYR A 59 -33.82 18.87 -6.15
C TYR A 59 -34.70 19.03 -7.40
N LEU A 60 -34.84 17.99 -8.21
CA LEU A 60 -35.68 18.02 -9.41
C LEU A 60 -37.19 17.90 -9.09
N ALA A 61 -37.54 17.33 -7.95
CA ALA A 61 -38.93 17.13 -7.54
C ALA A 61 -39.54 18.34 -6.81
N LEU A 62 -38.70 19.21 -6.24
CA LEU A 62 -39.08 20.47 -5.59
C LEU A 62 -39.05 21.63 -6.59
#